data_AF-A0A1F9XAA4-F1
#
_entry.id   AF-A0A1F9XAA4-F1
#
_cell.length_a   1.000
_cell.length_b   1.000
_cell.length_c   1.000
_cell.angle_alpha   90.00
_cell.angle_beta   90.00
_cell.angle_gamma   90.00
#
_symmetry.space_group_name_H-M   'P 1'
#
loop_
_entity.id
_entity.type
_entity.pdbx_description
1 polymer ?
#
loop_
_entity_poly.entity_id
_entity_poly.type
_entity_poly.pdbx_seq_one_letter_code
_entity_poly.pdbx_strand_id
1 'polypeptide(L)'
;MPTIYCPSCESQMPDNSKYCGRCGMFLNSKSERLERLCSDFAWMWRRSWGGFVSGFAGWIVVFIINRMVNQDMSPMMNNLFSGMICGVFLGTAGGILEESGYKAFYGGLLGTIGGGLGGILNIPITGIFQQYEGMFPLPILVTWAIGGAFIGATSGAIEKDRKKIIAGALFGMVGGALGGYLGSVFYGSVQFEFAPKGWFASRMVEGLSGGLVGAILWFFVGFIEKFYIFRRREDPKLDIKVCDYCGTKNSLRSWYCGSCGRVLQTAAPRQKVVVTPFGGIERIINALRFMSWLFGVTGVITTPTIFIIFLMQDVFLAFISVVFSILITYLMIVGFRFLADMLSCLIKLSTPERGKTGAA
;
A
#
# COMPACT_ATOMS: atom_id res chain seq x y z
N MET A 1 -7.37 -12.91 -41.48
CA MET A 1 -7.21 -14.16 -40.73
C MET A 1 -7.37 -13.84 -39.25
N PRO A 2 -8.12 -14.63 -38.47
CA PRO A 2 -8.15 -14.45 -37.03
C PRO A 2 -6.74 -14.60 -36.45
N THR A 3 -6.38 -13.72 -35.51
CA THR A 3 -5.08 -13.69 -34.85
C THR A 3 -5.28 -13.89 -33.37
N ILE A 4 -4.50 -14.78 -32.76
CA ILE A 4 -4.47 -14.99 -31.32
C ILE A 4 -3.30 -14.23 -30.70
N TYR A 5 -3.48 -13.81 -29.46
CA TYR A 5 -2.44 -13.18 -28.66
C TYR A 5 -1.93 -14.18 -27.64
N CYS A 6 -0.61 -14.27 -27.48
CA CYS A 6 -0.08 -15.05 -26.36
C CYS A 6 -0.46 -14.41 -25.02
N PRO A 7 -0.99 -15.17 -24.05
CA PRO A 7 -1.35 -14.58 -22.77
C PRO A 7 -0.15 -14.08 -21.96
N SER A 8 1.07 -14.59 -22.20
CA SER A 8 2.30 -14.18 -21.47
C SER A 8 3.13 -13.10 -22.20
N CYS A 9 3.48 -13.34 -23.47
CA CYS A 9 4.37 -12.47 -24.26
C CYS A 9 3.60 -11.44 -25.10
N GLU A 10 2.28 -11.62 -25.21
CA GLU A 10 1.34 -10.81 -26.00
C GLU A 10 1.72 -10.64 -27.48
N SER A 11 2.59 -11.49 -28.01
CA SER A 11 2.91 -11.50 -29.44
C SER A 11 1.68 -11.95 -30.25
N GLN A 12 1.37 -11.20 -31.32
CA GLN A 12 0.38 -11.63 -32.31
C GLN A 12 0.86 -12.88 -33.03
N MET A 13 -0.06 -13.82 -33.18
CA MET A 13 0.17 -15.08 -33.85
C MET A 13 -1.03 -15.50 -34.68
N PRO A 14 -0.80 -16.30 -35.74
CA PRO A 14 -1.90 -16.91 -36.47
C PRO A 14 -2.72 -17.84 -35.57
N ASP A 15 -4.03 -17.93 -35.80
CA ASP A 15 -5.03 -18.67 -34.98
C ASP A 15 -4.67 -20.15 -34.71
N ASN A 16 -3.80 -20.75 -35.53
CA ASN A 16 -3.38 -22.14 -35.43
C ASN A 16 -2.05 -22.36 -34.67
N SER A 17 -1.46 -21.33 -34.09
CA SER A 17 -0.20 -21.47 -33.33
C SER A 17 -0.42 -22.28 -32.04
N LYS A 18 0.39 -23.34 -31.85
CA LYS A 18 0.39 -24.15 -30.61
C LYS A 18 1.27 -23.56 -29.50
N TYR A 19 2.23 -22.70 -29.85
CA TYR A 19 3.19 -22.09 -28.93
C TYR A 19 3.52 -20.64 -29.32
N CYS A 20 3.85 -19.79 -28.34
CA CYS A 20 4.39 -18.44 -28.57
C CYS A 20 5.78 -18.54 -29.20
N GLY A 21 5.93 -18.13 -30.46
CA GLY A 21 7.24 -18.07 -31.12
C GLY A 21 8.24 -17.09 -30.45
N ARG A 22 7.76 -16.21 -29.56
CA ARG A 22 8.57 -15.23 -28.85
C ARG A 22 9.00 -15.65 -27.44
N CYS A 23 8.11 -16.26 -26.64
CA CYS A 23 8.39 -16.66 -25.25
C CYS A 23 8.29 -18.17 -25.00
N GLY A 24 7.93 -18.96 -26.00
CA GLY A 24 7.81 -20.41 -25.89
C GLY A 24 6.57 -20.91 -25.12
N MET A 25 5.67 -20.02 -24.67
CA MET A 25 4.47 -20.43 -23.93
C MET A 25 3.53 -21.27 -24.79
N PHE A 26 3.08 -22.41 -24.27
CA PHE A 26 2.05 -23.21 -24.92
C PHE A 26 0.72 -22.46 -24.94
N LEU A 27 -0.01 -22.48 -26.06
CA LEU A 27 -1.29 -21.78 -26.21
C LEU A 27 -2.43 -22.80 -26.06
N ASN A 28 -2.91 -22.94 -24.82
CA ASN A 28 -4.07 -23.77 -24.50
C ASN A 28 -4.91 -23.13 -23.37
N SER A 29 -6.13 -23.63 -23.14
CA SER A 29 -7.01 -23.10 -22.07
C SER A 29 -6.40 -23.20 -20.68
N LYS A 30 -5.53 -24.19 -20.42
CA LYS A 30 -4.81 -24.34 -19.15
C LYS A 30 -3.76 -23.24 -18.95
N SER A 31 -3.00 -22.90 -19.97
CA SER A 31 -1.95 -21.87 -19.99
C SER A 31 -2.55 -20.48 -19.85
N GLU A 32 -3.70 -20.24 -20.49
CA GLU A 32 -4.43 -18.99 -20.32
C GLU A 32 -4.95 -18.85 -18.90
N ARG A 33 -5.50 -19.93 -18.32
CA ARG A 33 -5.93 -19.94 -16.92
C ARG A 33 -4.75 -19.73 -15.97
N LEU A 34 -3.62 -20.37 -16.22
CA LEU A 34 -2.39 -20.23 -15.43
C LEU A 34 -1.89 -18.77 -15.46
N GLU A 35 -1.83 -18.16 -16.64
CA GLU A 35 -1.35 -16.79 -16.78
C GLU A 35 -2.29 -15.78 -16.12
N ARG A 36 -3.61 -15.99 -16.24
CA ARG A 36 -4.60 -15.20 -15.50
C ARG A 36 -4.38 -15.31 -13.98
N LEU A 37 -4.19 -16.53 -13.47
CA LEU A 37 -3.88 -16.75 -12.05
C LEU A 37 -2.57 -16.09 -11.63
N CYS A 38 -1.51 -16.21 -12.43
CA CYS A 38 -0.23 -15.55 -12.17
C CYS A 38 -0.38 -14.02 -12.17
N SER A 39 -1.13 -13.45 -13.11
CA SER A 39 -1.44 -12.02 -13.18
C SER A 39 -2.24 -11.54 -11.96
N ASP A 40 -3.23 -12.32 -11.53
CA ASP A 40 -4.08 -12.00 -10.38
C ASP A 40 -3.30 -12.15 -9.07
N PHE A 41 -2.44 -13.17 -8.96
CA PHE A 41 -1.53 -13.33 -7.84
C PHE A 41 -0.49 -12.21 -7.78
N ALA A 42 0.11 -11.84 -8.90
CA ALA A 42 1.05 -10.72 -8.98
C ALA A 42 0.41 -9.40 -8.53
N TRP A 43 -0.89 -9.22 -8.78
CA TRP A 43 -1.66 -8.09 -8.27
C TRP A 43 -1.77 -8.09 -6.74
N MET A 44 -2.22 -9.21 -6.16
CA MET A 44 -2.33 -9.37 -4.70
C MET A 44 -0.96 -9.23 -4.01
N TRP A 45 0.08 -9.80 -4.60
CA TRP A 45 1.45 -9.73 -4.12
C TRP A 45 1.97 -8.30 -4.08
N ARG A 46 1.74 -7.52 -5.14
CA ARG A 46 2.12 -6.10 -5.18
C ARG A 46 1.44 -5.28 -4.07
N ARG A 47 0.16 -5.57 -3.80
CA ARG A 47 -0.59 -4.94 -2.70
C ARG A 47 0.00 -5.28 -1.35
N SER A 48 0.27 -6.56 -1.12
CA SER A 48 0.90 -7.04 0.09
C SER A 48 2.25 -6.35 0.34
N TRP A 49 3.11 -6.20 -0.66
CA TRP A 49 4.37 -5.47 -0.52
C TRP A 49 4.21 -3.98 -0.23
N GLY A 50 3.25 -3.28 -0.87
CA GLY A 50 2.97 -1.89 -0.51
C GLY A 50 2.45 -1.75 0.92
N GLY A 51 1.64 -2.72 1.37
CA GLY A 51 1.22 -2.86 2.76
C GLY A 51 2.38 -3.10 3.71
N PHE A 52 3.32 -3.98 3.34
CA PHE A 52 4.51 -4.27 4.13
C PHE A 52 5.35 -3.01 4.36
N VAL A 53 5.67 -2.30 3.28
CA VAL A 53 6.51 -1.12 3.34
C VAL A 53 5.85 0.00 4.14
N SER A 54 4.53 0.19 3.96
CA SER A 54 3.78 1.18 4.74
C SER A 54 3.68 0.81 6.22
N GLY A 55 3.39 -0.44 6.56
CA GLY A 55 3.36 -0.91 7.94
C GLY A 55 4.73 -0.81 8.64
N PHE A 56 5.80 -1.16 7.92
CA PHE A 56 7.17 -1.01 8.40
C PHE A 56 7.50 0.46 8.72
N ALA A 57 7.23 1.36 7.77
CA ALA A 57 7.48 2.79 7.95
C ALA A 57 6.65 3.37 9.10
N GLY A 58 5.36 3.01 9.19
CA GLY A 58 4.47 3.44 10.25
C GLY A 58 5.00 3.07 11.64
N TRP A 59 5.45 1.83 11.83
CA TRP A 59 5.96 1.40 13.14
C TRP A 59 7.26 2.09 13.56
N ILE A 60 8.18 2.30 12.62
CA ILE A 60 9.41 3.05 12.90
C ILE A 60 9.07 4.49 13.33
N VAL A 61 8.09 5.14 12.70
CA VAL A 61 7.68 6.51 13.05
C VAL A 61 7.06 6.55 14.45
N VAL A 62 6.18 5.61 14.80
CA VAL A 62 5.61 5.51 16.16
C VAL A 62 6.70 5.37 17.20
N PHE A 63 7.69 4.52 16.96
CA PHE A 63 8.81 4.36 17.88
C PHE A 63 9.56 5.69 18.11
N ILE A 64 9.89 6.41 17.04
CA ILE A 64 10.59 7.69 17.12
C ILE A 64 9.80 8.68 17.98
N ILE A 65 8.49 8.78 17.74
CA ILE A 65 7.60 9.68 18.48
C ILE A 65 7.51 9.27 19.95
N ASN A 66 7.30 8.00 20.26
CA ASN A 66 7.24 7.50 21.64
C ASN A 66 8.55 7.76 22.40
N ARG A 67 9.69 7.77 21.72
CA ARG A 67 10.98 8.13 22.34
C ARG A 67 11.07 9.63 22.65
N MET A 68 10.52 10.48 21.78
CA MET A 68 10.56 11.93 21.93
C MET A 68 9.62 12.46 23.01
N VAL A 69 8.46 11.83 23.22
CA VAL A 69 7.43 12.35 24.13
C VAL A 69 7.76 12.12 25.63
N ASN A 70 8.82 11.36 25.95
CA ASN A 70 9.11 10.85 27.31
C ASN A 70 7.93 10.02 27.87
N GLN A 71 8.21 9.14 28.84
CA GLN A 71 7.26 8.10 29.30
C GLN A 71 6.03 8.62 30.08
N ASP A 72 5.78 9.92 30.08
CA ASP A 72 4.71 10.55 30.87
C ASP A 72 3.33 10.48 30.21
N MET A 73 3.23 9.95 28.99
CA MET A 73 1.94 9.73 28.33
C MET A 73 1.16 8.61 28.99
N SER A 74 -0.13 8.87 29.25
CA SER A 74 -1.06 7.82 29.67
C SER A 74 -1.08 6.66 28.65
N PRO A 75 -1.27 5.40 29.10
CA PRO A 75 -1.35 4.24 28.19
C PRO A 75 -2.45 4.40 27.12
N MET A 76 -3.52 5.13 27.42
CA MET A 76 -4.61 5.43 26.49
C MET A 76 -4.17 6.31 25.35
N MET A 77 -3.49 7.42 25.66
CA MET A 77 -2.96 8.29 24.63
C MET A 77 -1.93 7.57 23.77
N ASN A 78 -1.03 6.78 24.38
CA ASN A 78 0.00 6.06 23.63
C ASN A 78 -0.62 5.10 22.60
N ASN A 79 -1.59 4.27 23.02
CA ASN A 79 -2.26 3.35 22.11
C ASN A 79 -3.08 4.06 21.03
N LEU A 80 -3.79 5.14 21.39
CA LEU A 80 -4.55 5.97 20.44
C LEU A 80 -3.64 6.51 19.33
N PHE A 81 -2.55 7.18 19.70
CA PHE A 81 -1.67 7.81 18.72
C PHE A 81 -0.85 6.81 17.92
N SER A 82 -0.36 5.75 18.55
CA SER A 82 0.31 4.64 17.87
C SER A 82 -0.60 4.02 16.81
N GLY A 83 -1.87 3.79 17.15
CA GLY A 83 -2.89 3.31 16.23
C GLY A 83 -3.17 4.29 15.09
N MET A 84 -3.35 5.57 15.39
CA MET A 84 -3.59 6.62 14.38
C MET A 84 -2.46 6.69 13.36
N ILE A 85 -1.20 6.77 13.81
CA ILE A 85 -0.04 6.91 12.92
C ILE A 85 0.06 5.69 12.00
N CYS A 86 0.05 4.48 12.52
CA CYS A 86 0.14 3.30 11.66
C CYS A 86 -1.07 3.10 10.77
N GLY A 87 -2.26 3.47 11.25
CA GLY A 87 -3.48 3.51 10.47
C GLY A 87 -3.35 4.39 9.23
N VAL A 88 -2.78 5.59 9.36
CA VAL A 88 -2.53 6.51 8.22
C VAL A 88 -1.63 5.86 7.18
N PHE A 89 -0.49 5.32 7.62
CA PHE A 89 0.47 4.69 6.71
C PHE A 89 -0.16 3.52 5.95
N LEU A 90 -0.81 2.61 6.65
CA LEU A 90 -1.47 1.47 6.03
C LEU A 90 -2.65 1.88 5.14
N GLY A 91 -3.42 2.90 5.52
CA GLY A 91 -4.57 3.38 4.77
C GLY A 91 -4.23 4.10 3.47
N THR A 92 -3.12 4.83 3.43
CA THR A 92 -2.67 5.55 2.22
C THR A 92 -2.12 4.64 1.13
N ALA A 93 -1.59 3.46 1.49
CA ALA A 93 -0.85 2.58 0.58
C ALA A 93 -1.62 2.21 -0.69
N GLY A 94 -2.91 1.87 -0.58
CA GLY A 94 -3.72 1.49 -1.74
C GLY A 94 -3.92 2.60 -2.76
N GLY A 95 -4.13 3.84 -2.28
CA GLY A 95 -4.29 4.98 -3.17
C GLY A 95 -3.00 5.33 -3.91
N ILE A 96 -1.85 5.22 -3.24
CA ILE A 96 -0.55 5.47 -3.86
C ILE A 96 -0.23 4.40 -4.91
N LEU A 97 -0.49 3.12 -4.61
CA LEU A 97 -0.30 2.02 -5.57
C LEU A 97 -1.16 2.15 -6.82
N GLU A 98 -2.27 2.88 -6.73
CA GLU A 98 -3.19 3.12 -7.85
C GLU A 98 -3.06 4.52 -8.46
N GLU A 99 -2.05 5.30 -8.04
CA GLU A 99 -1.80 6.67 -8.51
C GLU A 99 -3.00 7.61 -8.30
N SER A 100 -3.75 7.39 -7.21
CA SER A 100 -4.96 8.17 -6.86
C SER A 100 -4.75 8.93 -5.55
N GLY A 101 -4.51 10.23 -5.67
CA GLY A 101 -4.34 11.12 -4.51
C GLY A 101 -5.59 11.16 -3.62
N TYR A 102 -6.78 11.20 -4.23
CA TYR A 102 -8.04 11.17 -3.48
C TYR A 102 -8.20 9.88 -2.67
N LYS A 103 -7.92 8.71 -3.26
CA LYS A 103 -8.00 7.43 -2.53
C LYS A 103 -6.93 7.34 -1.45
N ALA A 104 -5.72 7.85 -1.70
CA ALA A 104 -4.65 7.85 -0.71
C ALA A 104 -5.05 8.69 0.50
N PHE A 105 -5.58 9.90 0.28
CA PHE A 105 -6.06 10.78 1.34
C PHE A 105 -7.23 10.16 2.12
N TYR A 106 -8.26 9.68 1.42
CA TYR A 106 -9.45 9.12 2.06
C TYR A 106 -9.14 7.81 2.81
N GLY A 107 -8.30 6.96 2.24
CA GLY A 107 -7.80 5.75 2.90
C GLY A 107 -6.93 6.07 4.11
N GLY A 108 -6.07 7.09 4.01
CA GLY A 108 -5.30 7.61 5.14
C GLY A 108 -6.20 8.07 6.29
N LEU A 109 -7.24 8.86 6.00
CA LEU A 109 -8.20 9.36 6.99
C LEU A 109 -8.97 8.22 7.68
N LEU A 110 -9.53 7.27 6.91
CA LEU A 110 -10.20 6.11 7.47
C LEU A 110 -9.23 5.23 8.28
N GLY A 111 -7.99 5.10 7.81
CA GLY A 111 -6.91 4.46 8.54
C GLY A 111 -6.64 5.12 9.89
N THR A 112 -6.54 6.46 9.94
CA THR A 112 -6.38 7.20 11.20
C THR A 112 -7.50 6.91 12.19
N ILE A 113 -8.76 6.97 11.71
CA ILE A 113 -9.95 6.75 12.54
C ILE A 113 -9.98 5.30 13.05
N GLY A 114 -9.83 4.33 12.15
CA GLY A 114 -9.85 2.91 12.51
C GLY A 114 -8.71 2.52 13.44
N GLY A 115 -7.51 3.04 13.19
CA GLY A 115 -6.34 2.82 14.03
C GLY A 115 -6.49 3.46 15.41
N GLY A 116 -7.02 4.68 15.49
CA GLY A 116 -7.27 5.35 16.77
C GLY A 116 -8.34 4.65 17.60
N LEU A 117 -9.46 4.24 16.98
CA LEU A 117 -10.50 3.45 17.64
C LEU A 117 -9.97 2.11 18.12
N GLY A 118 -9.20 1.40 17.28
CA GLY A 118 -8.54 0.17 17.68
C GLY A 118 -7.61 0.38 18.88
N GLY A 119 -6.80 1.44 18.86
CA GLY A 119 -5.88 1.78 19.95
C GLY A 119 -6.60 2.05 21.28
N ILE A 120 -7.70 2.81 21.27
CA ILE A 120 -8.50 3.05 22.47
C ILE A 120 -9.10 1.75 23.01
N LEU A 121 -9.66 0.92 22.12
CA LEU A 121 -10.30 -0.33 22.50
C LEU A 121 -9.29 -1.39 22.96
N ASN A 122 -8.01 -1.26 22.61
CA ASN A 122 -6.96 -2.17 23.04
C ASN A 122 -6.86 -2.25 24.58
N ILE A 123 -7.09 -1.16 25.31
CA ILE A 123 -6.96 -1.14 26.79
C ILE A 123 -8.00 -2.00 27.48
N PRO A 124 -9.32 -1.77 27.32
CA PRO A 124 -10.31 -2.60 28.00
C PRO A 124 -10.23 -4.05 27.54
N ILE A 125 -9.90 -4.31 26.27
CA ILE A 125 -9.72 -5.66 25.75
C ILE A 125 -8.51 -6.33 26.41
N THR A 126 -7.38 -5.63 26.52
CA THR A 126 -6.20 -6.14 27.22
C THR A 126 -6.50 -6.46 28.68
N GLY A 127 -7.25 -5.60 29.38
CA GLY A 127 -7.66 -5.86 30.77
C GLY A 127 -8.52 -7.12 30.94
N ILE A 128 -9.34 -7.48 29.94
CA ILE A 128 -10.14 -8.72 29.95
C ILE A 128 -9.26 -9.95 29.72
N PHE A 129 -8.35 -9.89 28.75
CA PHE A 129 -7.58 -11.06 28.31
C PHE A 129 -6.26 -11.28 29.06
N GLN A 130 -5.76 -10.29 29.81
CA GLN A 130 -4.54 -10.40 30.62
C GLN A 130 -4.61 -11.51 31.68
N GLN A 131 -5.81 -11.93 32.08
CA GLN A 131 -6.02 -12.98 33.09
C GLN A 131 -5.81 -14.40 32.55
N TYR A 132 -5.68 -14.57 31.23
CA TYR A 132 -5.57 -15.88 30.58
C TYR A 132 -4.17 -16.04 29.96
N GLU A 133 -3.42 -17.03 30.44
CA GLU A 133 -2.10 -17.36 29.90
C GLU A 133 -2.19 -17.69 28.39
N GLY A 134 -1.29 -17.11 27.60
CA GLY A 134 -1.24 -17.32 26.14
C GLY A 134 -2.23 -16.48 25.32
N MET A 135 -3.10 -15.67 25.93
CA MET A 135 -4.06 -14.81 25.22
C MET A 135 -3.54 -13.40 24.88
N PHE A 136 -2.25 -13.13 25.08
CA PHE A 136 -1.63 -11.82 24.79
C PHE A 136 -1.81 -11.30 23.34
N PRO A 137 -1.92 -12.12 22.27
CA PRO A 137 -2.07 -11.57 20.91
C PRO A 137 -3.53 -11.24 20.57
N LEU A 138 -4.51 -11.66 21.37
CA LEU A 138 -5.93 -11.43 21.09
C LEU A 138 -6.34 -9.95 21.13
N PRO A 139 -5.88 -9.11 22.09
CA PRO A 139 -6.16 -7.68 22.06
C PRO A 139 -5.64 -6.99 20.80
N ILE A 140 -4.44 -7.38 20.35
CA ILE A 140 -3.80 -6.86 19.14
C ILE A 140 -4.57 -7.31 17.90
N LEU A 141 -5.03 -8.56 17.87
CA LEU A 141 -5.91 -9.09 16.81
C LEU A 141 -7.17 -8.22 16.67
N VAL A 142 -7.89 -7.95 17.77
CA VAL A 142 -9.14 -7.16 17.70
C VAL A 142 -8.86 -5.71 17.31
N THR A 143 -7.80 -5.12 17.86
CA THR A 143 -7.35 -3.76 17.53
C THR A 143 -7.11 -3.58 16.04
N TRP A 144 -6.36 -4.50 15.43
CA TRP A 144 -6.05 -4.45 14.02
C TRP A 144 -7.21 -4.92 13.13
N ALA A 145 -8.13 -5.74 13.64
CA ALA A 145 -9.38 -6.06 12.96
C ALA A 145 -10.21 -4.79 12.71
N ILE A 146 -10.29 -3.90 13.71
CA ILE A 146 -11.00 -2.62 13.58
C ILE A 146 -10.27 -1.72 12.57
N GLY A 147 -8.96 -1.52 12.73
CA GLY A 147 -8.18 -0.72 11.78
C GLY A 147 -8.29 -1.25 10.34
N GLY A 148 -8.19 -2.57 10.17
CA GLY A 148 -8.34 -3.24 8.89
C GLY A 148 -9.72 -3.06 8.27
N ALA A 149 -10.80 -3.09 9.06
CA ALA A 149 -12.16 -2.88 8.56
C ALA A 149 -12.34 -1.49 7.93
N PHE A 150 -11.83 -0.44 8.59
CA PHE A 150 -11.88 0.93 8.05
C PHE A 150 -11.04 1.08 6.79
N ILE A 151 -9.82 0.53 6.79
CA ILE A 151 -8.93 0.56 5.62
C ILE A 151 -9.57 -0.17 4.43
N GLY A 152 -10.12 -1.36 4.65
CA GLY A 152 -10.77 -2.16 3.62
C GLY A 152 -12.07 -1.53 3.07
N ALA A 153 -12.79 -0.78 3.89
CA ALA A 153 -14.01 -0.08 3.47
C ALA A 153 -13.75 1.07 2.48
N THR A 154 -12.52 1.58 2.40
CA THR A 154 -12.13 2.75 1.59
C THR A 154 -12.62 2.66 0.15
N SER A 155 -12.31 1.57 -0.55
CA SER A 155 -12.62 1.40 -1.97
C SER A 155 -14.13 1.35 -2.23
N GLY A 156 -14.88 0.65 -1.38
CA GLY A 156 -16.35 0.62 -1.47
C GLY A 156 -16.98 1.97 -1.15
N ALA A 157 -16.43 2.71 -0.19
CA ALA A 157 -16.95 4.01 0.25
C ALA A 157 -16.79 5.07 -0.85
N ILE A 158 -15.65 5.06 -1.56
CA ILE A 158 -15.40 5.91 -2.72
C ILE A 158 -16.40 5.62 -3.85
N GLU A 159 -16.71 4.33 -4.07
CA GLU A 159 -17.68 3.90 -5.06
C GLU A 159 -19.14 4.15 -4.66
N LYS A 160 -19.38 4.56 -3.41
CA LYS A 160 -20.71 4.74 -2.80
C LYS A 160 -21.59 3.49 -2.92
N ASP A 161 -20.97 2.31 -2.91
CA ASP A 161 -21.67 1.03 -3.00
C ASP A 161 -21.64 0.31 -1.65
N ARG A 162 -22.81 0.21 -1.01
CA ARG A 162 -22.97 -0.42 0.32
C ARG A 162 -22.47 -1.87 0.35
N LYS A 163 -22.67 -2.64 -0.73
CA LYS A 163 -22.23 -4.05 -0.77
C LYS A 163 -20.71 -4.13 -0.80
N LYS A 164 -20.07 -3.25 -1.57
CA LYS A 164 -18.60 -3.17 -1.64
C LYS A 164 -17.98 -2.62 -0.37
N ILE A 165 -18.65 -1.70 0.33
CA ILE A 165 -18.23 -1.21 1.65
C ILE A 165 -18.18 -2.36 2.64
N ILE A 166 -19.27 -3.13 2.74
CA ILE A 166 -19.37 -4.25 3.69
C ILE A 166 -18.35 -5.33 3.35
N ALA A 167 -18.25 -5.72 2.07
CA ALA A 167 -17.27 -6.72 1.64
C ALA A 167 -15.83 -6.27 1.92
N GLY A 168 -15.50 -5.02 1.61
CA GLY A 168 -14.19 -4.42 1.90
C GLY A 168 -13.90 -4.39 3.40
N ALA A 169 -14.87 -4.00 4.22
CA ALA A 169 -14.74 -3.97 5.67
C ALA A 169 -14.51 -5.37 6.26
N LEU A 170 -15.24 -6.39 5.81
CA LEU A 170 -15.09 -7.77 6.30
C LEU A 170 -13.71 -8.35 5.95
N PHE A 171 -13.27 -8.22 4.70
CA PHE A 171 -11.96 -8.73 4.30
C PHE A 171 -10.80 -7.90 4.88
N GLY A 172 -11.00 -6.59 5.04
CA GLY A 172 -10.09 -5.74 5.79
C GLY A 172 -9.99 -6.16 7.26
N MET A 173 -11.11 -6.50 7.89
CA MET A 173 -11.16 -7.00 9.26
C MET A 173 -10.38 -8.32 9.41
N VAL A 174 -10.61 -9.27 8.51
CA VAL A 174 -9.88 -10.55 8.48
C VAL A 174 -8.38 -10.32 8.28
N GLY A 175 -8.00 -9.50 7.29
CA GLY A 175 -6.61 -9.20 7.01
C GLY A 175 -5.92 -8.46 8.17
N GLY A 176 -6.62 -7.52 8.81
CA GLY A 176 -6.14 -6.79 9.97
C GLY A 176 -5.97 -7.70 11.20
N ALA A 177 -6.98 -8.54 11.48
CA ALA A 177 -6.94 -9.51 12.58
C ALA A 177 -5.75 -10.47 12.44
N LEU A 178 -5.64 -11.14 11.28
CA LEU A 178 -4.55 -12.07 11.01
C LEU A 178 -3.19 -11.37 10.98
N GLY A 179 -3.13 -10.16 10.43
CA GLY A 179 -1.94 -9.33 10.43
C GLY A 179 -1.47 -8.98 11.83
N GLY A 180 -2.38 -8.47 12.68
CA GLY A 180 -2.09 -8.15 14.08
C GLY A 180 -1.65 -9.36 14.89
N TYR A 181 -2.34 -10.49 14.73
CA TYR A 181 -1.97 -11.74 15.38
C TYR A 181 -0.58 -12.23 14.96
N LEU A 182 -0.34 -12.40 13.65
CA LEU A 182 0.94 -12.90 13.17
C LEU A 182 2.09 -11.92 13.44
N GLY A 183 1.85 -10.60 13.34
CA GLY A 183 2.81 -9.57 13.68
C GLY A 183 3.21 -9.60 15.17
N SER A 184 2.24 -9.75 16.08
CA SER A 184 2.50 -9.83 17.52
C SER A 184 3.18 -11.12 17.94
N VAL A 185 2.79 -12.26 17.35
CA VAL A 185 3.46 -13.54 17.55
C VAL A 185 4.89 -13.47 17.03
N PHE A 186 5.12 -12.98 15.81
CA PHE A 186 6.47 -12.80 15.27
C PHE A 186 7.33 -11.92 16.18
N TYR A 187 6.81 -10.77 16.62
CA TYR A 187 7.52 -9.89 17.53
C TYR A 187 7.87 -10.59 18.85
N GLY A 188 6.91 -11.24 19.48
CA GLY A 188 7.11 -11.97 20.74
C GLY A 188 8.13 -13.11 20.61
N SER A 189 8.02 -13.93 19.56
CA SER A 189 8.93 -15.04 19.29
C SER A 189 10.36 -14.55 19.08
N VAL A 190 10.57 -13.50 18.28
CA VAL A 190 11.92 -12.99 18.01
C VAL A 190 12.54 -12.39 19.27
N GLN A 191 11.75 -11.68 20.08
CA GLN A 191 12.23 -11.12 21.35
C GLN A 191 12.59 -12.20 22.37
N PHE A 192 11.82 -13.29 22.43
CA PHE A 192 12.06 -14.38 23.36
C PHE A 192 13.23 -15.28 22.94
N GLU A 193 13.29 -15.66 21.66
CA GLU A 193 14.25 -16.66 21.16
C GLU A 193 15.62 -16.05 20.83
N PHE A 194 15.64 -14.86 20.21
CA PHE A 194 16.88 -14.23 19.75
C PHE A 194 17.37 -13.11 20.69
N ALA A 195 16.50 -12.58 21.54
CA ALA A 195 16.78 -11.51 22.50
C ALA A 195 17.77 -10.45 21.94
N PRO A 196 17.41 -9.76 20.84
CA PRO A 196 18.34 -8.93 20.09
C PRO A 196 18.93 -7.83 20.97
N LYS A 197 20.23 -7.95 21.28
CA LYS A 197 20.96 -7.03 22.17
C LYS A 197 21.36 -5.71 21.48
N GLY A 198 21.42 -5.71 20.15
CA GLY A 198 21.78 -4.54 19.36
C GLY A 198 20.58 -3.61 19.14
N TRP A 199 20.76 -2.32 19.42
CA TRP A 199 19.71 -1.30 19.21
C TRP A 199 19.08 -1.38 17.82
N PHE A 200 19.91 -1.45 16.77
CA PHE A 200 19.44 -1.54 15.39
C PHE A 200 18.63 -2.81 15.13
N ALA A 201 19.05 -3.95 15.68
CA ALA A 201 18.36 -5.22 15.52
C ALA A 201 16.95 -5.17 16.13
N SER A 202 16.81 -4.65 17.35
CA SER A 202 15.49 -4.51 17.99
C SER A 202 14.54 -3.63 17.16
N ARG A 203 15.03 -2.53 16.57
CA ARG A 203 14.23 -1.63 15.71
C ARG A 203 13.81 -2.30 14.40
N MET A 204 14.69 -3.11 13.81
CA MET A 204 14.34 -3.89 12.62
C MET A 204 13.24 -4.90 12.94
N VAL A 205 13.28 -5.57 14.10
CA VAL A 205 12.24 -6.51 14.51
C VAL A 205 10.88 -5.81 14.71
N GLU A 206 10.87 -4.63 15.31
CA GLU A 206 9.66 -3.79 15.44
C GLU A 206 9.12 -3.37 14.07
N GLY A 207 9.98 -2.87 13.18
CA GLY A 207 9.56 -2.51 11.82
C GLY A 207 9.03 -3.71 11.03
N LEU A 208 9.70 -4.86 11.12
CA LEU A 208 9.31 -6.09 10.43
C LEU A 208 7.97 -6.63 10.94
N SER A 209 7.67 -6.53 12.24
CA SER A 209 6.36 -6.92 12.77
C SER A 209 5.24 -6.04 12.20
N GLY A 210 5.47 -4.73 12.09
CA GLY A 210 4.53 -3.78 11.45
C GLY A 210 4.38 -4.04 9.96
N GLY A 211 5.48 -4.37 9.29
CA GLY A 211 5.46 -4.80 7.90
C GLY A 211 4.65 -6.07 7.71
N LEU A 212 4.74 -7.05 8.61
CA LEU A 212 3.96 -8.28 8.54
C LEU A 212 2.45 -8.00 8.68
N VAL A 213 2.06 -7.13 9.62
CA VAL A 213 0.67 -6.66 9.76
C VAL A 213 0.18 -6.08 8.44
N GLY A 214 0.95 -5.17 7.86
CA GLY A 214 0.60 -4.50 6.62
C GLY A 214 0.53 -5.43 5.40
N ALA A 215 1.46 -6.40 5.31
CA ALA A 215 1.50 -7.40 4.27
C ALA A 215 0.22 -8.24 4.22
N ILE A 216 -0.19 -8.76 5.38
CA ILE A 216 -1.35 -9.64 5.50
C ILE A 216 -2.63 -8.84 5.27
N LEU A 217 -2.76 -7.66 5.88
CA LEU A 217 -3.91 -6.78 5.67
C LEU A 217 -4.14 -6.50 4.18
N TRP A 218 -3.10 -6.05 3.48
CA TRP A 218 -3.22 -5.67 2.07
C TRP A 218 -3.32 -6.86 1.11
N PHE A 219 -2.91 -8.06 1.52
CA PHE A 219 -3.18 -9.28 0.76
C PHE A 219 -4.69 -9.54 0.67
N PHE A 220 -5.40 -9.51 1.81
CA PHE A 220 -6.86 -9.73 1.84
C PHE A 220 -7.66 -8.58 1.20
N VAL A 221 -7.25 -7.33 1.43
CA VAL A 221 -7.84 -6.17 0.74
C VAL A 221 -7.63 -6.28 -0.78
N GLY A 222 -6.42 -6.65 -1.21
CA GLY A 222 -6.11 -6.87 -2.62
C GLY A 222 -6.93 -7.99 -3.27
N PHE A 223 -7.18 -9.07 -2.52
CA PHE A 223 -8.04 -10.18 -2.94
C PHE A 223 -9.48 -9.70 -3.20
N ILE A 224 -10.12 -9.05 -2.22
CA ILE A 224 -11.52 -8.62 -2.39
C ILE A 224 -11.66 -7.55 -3.48
N GLU A 225 -10.69 -6.64 -3.59
CA GLU A 225 -10.69 -5.63 -4.63
C GLU A 225 -10.65 -6.27 -6.02
N LYS A 226 -9.76 -7.25 -6.20
CA LYS A 226 -9.53 -7.89 -7.49
C LYS A 226 -10.71 -8.74 -7.95
N PHE A 227 -11.30 -9.54 -7.06
CA PHE A 227 -12.31 -10.52 -7.43
C PHE A 227 -13.75 -10.01 -7.33
N TYR A 228 -14.01 -9.01 -6.50
CA TYR A 228 -15.36 -8.53 -6.23
C TYR A 228 -15.60 -7.08 -6.66
N ILE A 229 -14.65 -6.18 -6.36
CA ILE A 229 -14.83 -4.74 -6.60
C ILE A 229 -14.59 -4.39 -8.08
N PHE A 230 -13.54 -4.95 -8.68
CA PHE A 230 -13.13 -4.66 -10.06
C PHE A 230 -13.63 -5.70 -11.06
N ARG A 231 -14.88 -5.57 -11.50
CA ARG A 231 -15.35 -6.18 -12.76
C ARG A 231 -15.39 -5.10 -13.85
N ARG A 232 -14.37 -5.02 -14.69
CA ARG A 232 -14.26 -3.99 -15.76
C ARG A 232 -14.27 -4.61 -17.15
N ARG A 233 -14.74 -3.84 -18.14
CA ARG A 233 -14.63 -4.19 -19.56
C ARG A 233 -13.29 -3.66 -20.09
N GLU A 234 -12.54 -4.51 -20.78
CA GLU A 234 -11.33 -4.10 -21.50
C GLU A 234 -11.74 -3.46 -22.83
N ASP A 235 -11.18 -2.29 -23.14
CA ASP A 235 -11.39 -1.63 -24.44
C ASP A 235 -10.07 -1.56 -25.21
N PRO A 236 -9.91 -2.29 -26.34
CA PRO A 236 -8.68 -2.34 -27.11
C PRO A 236 -8.32 -1.01 -27.81
N LYS A 237 -9.27 -0.08 -27.97
CA LYS A 237 -9.05 1.16 -28.71
C LYS A 237 -8.53 2.31 -27.85
N LEU A 238 -8.54 2.19 -26.52
CA LEU A 238 -8.15 3.30 -25.63
C LEU A 238 -6.64 3.56 -25.62
N ASP A 239 -6.21 4.80 -25.86
CA ASP A 239 -4.82 5.26 -25.64
C ASP A 239 -4.65 6.04 -24.33
N ILE A 240 -5.75 6.61 -23.82
CA ILE A 240 -5.84 7.31 -22.53
C ILE A 240 -7.18 6.99 -21.87
N LYS A 241 -7.21 6.94 -20.53
CA LYS A 241 -8.47 6.78 -19.79
C LYS A 241 -9.02 8.15 -19.42
N VAL A 242 -10.16 8.52 -19.98
CA VAL A 242 -10.86 9.76 -19.60
C VAL A 242 -11.88 9.42 -18.52
N CYS A 243 -11.90 10.20 -17.43
CA CYS A 243 -12.90 10.01 -16.39
C CYS A 243 -14.27 10.50 -16.86
N ASP A 244 -15.28 9.62 -16.87
CA ASP A 244 -16.66 9.93 -17.29
C ASP A 244 -17.32 11.04 -16.44
N TYR A 245 -16.81 11.31 -15.25
CA TYR A 245 -17.38 12.29 -14.33
C TYR A 245 -16.72 13.67 -14.40
N CYS A 246 -15.38 13.71 -14.38
CA CYS A 246 -14.63 14.98 -14.28
C CYS A 246 -13.81 15.31 -15.54
N GLY A 247 -13.84 14.46 -16.57
CA GLY A 247 -13.09 14.66 -17.81
C GLY A 247 -11.56 14.56 -17.69
N THR A 248 -11.02 14.31 -16.49
CA THR A 248 -9.57 14.21 -16.29
C THR A 248 -8.99 13.03 -17.09
N LYS A 249 -7.87 13.28 -17.78
CA LYS A 249 -7.10 12.25 -18.49
C LYS A 249 -6.20 11.51 -17.50
N ASN A 250 -6.28 10.18 -17.50
CA ASN A 250 -5.54 9.30 -16.60
C ASN A 250 -4.67 8.33 -17.41
N SER A 251 -3.63 7.81 -16.76
CA SER A 251 -2.75 6.81 -17.37
C SER A 251 -3.53 5.52 -17.64
N LEU A 252 -3.08 4.74 -18.62
CA LEU A 252 -3.64 3.42 -18.90
C LEU A 252 -3.54 2.47 -17.69
N ARG A 253 -2.53 2.69 -16.83
CA ARG A 253 -2.31 1.91 -15.61
C ARG A 253 -3.25 2.32 -14.47
N SER A 254 -3.80 3.53 -14.47
CA SER A 254 -4.66 4.04 -13.39
C SER A 254 -5.97 3.27 -13.26
N TRP A 255 -6.35 2.98 -12.01
CA TRP A 255 -7.58 2.26 -11.67
C TRP A 255 -8.69 3.21 -11.24
N TYR A 256 -8.32 4.31 -10.60
CA TYR A 256 -9.21 5.41 -10.23
C TYR A 256 -8.73 6.67 -10.92
N CYS A 257 -9.64 7.63 -11.06
CA CYS A 257 -9.28 8.95 -11.53
C CYS A 257 -8.38 9.64 -10.50
N GLY A 258 -7.20 10.10 -10.92
CA GLY A 258 -6.25 10.79 -10.04
C GLY A 258 -6.81 12.08 -9.41
N SER A 259 -7.72 12.76 -10.12
CA SER A 259 -8.40 13.97 -9.63
C SER A 259 -9.60 13.65 -8.71
N CYS A 260 -10.68 13.08 -9.26
CA CYS A 260 -11.94 12.92 -8.52
C CYS A 260 -12.07 11.58 -7.76
N GLY A 261 -11.11 10.68 -7.89
CA GLY A 261 -11.12 9.39 -7.20
C GLY A 261 -12.17 8.40 -7.69
N ARG A 262 -12.99 8.69 -8.71
CA ARG A 262 -13.97 7.72 -9.23
C ARG A 262 -13.30 6.59 -9.99
N VAL A 263 -13.90 5.40 -9.93
CA VAL A 263 -13.45 4.22 -10.69
C VAL A 263 -13.52 4.49 -12.18
N LEU A 264 -12.44 4.18 -12.87
CA LEU A 264 -12.40 4.16 -14.33
C LEU A 264 -13.03 2.85 -14.82
N GLN A 265 -14.17 2.91 -15.50
CA GLN A 265 -14.93 1.71 -15.87
C GLN A 265 -14.25 0.87 -16.97
N THR A 266 -13.33 1.48 -17.72
CA THR A 266 -12.53 0.84 -18.76
C THR A 266 -11.17 0.40 -18.24
N ALA A 267 -10.87 -0.89 -18.45
CA ALA A 267 -9.51 -1.40 -18.30
C ALA A 267 -8.71 -1.10 -19.58
N ALA A 268 -7.43 -0.74 -19.43
CA ALA A 268 -6.56 -0.54 -20.57
C ALA A 268 -6.23 -1.89 -21.21
N PRO A 269 -6.06 -1.94 -22.54
CA PRO A 269 -5.57 -3.14 -23.19
C PRO A 269 -4.12 -3.39 -22.78
N ARG A 270 -3.83 -4.62 -22.35
CA ARG A 270 -2.52 -5.00 -21.80
C ARG A 270 -1.37 -4.71 -22.80
N GLN A 271 -1.65 -4.86 -24.10
CA GLN A 271 -0.73 -4.62 -25.21
C GLN A 271 -0.20 -3.18 -25.30
N LYS A 272 -0.96 -2.20 -24.80
CA LYS A 272 -0.55 -0.79 -24.78
C LYS A 272 0.21 -0.39 -23.52
N VAL A 273 0.36 -1.32 -22.56
CA VAL A 273 1.16 -1.11 -21.36
C VAL A 273 2.60 -1.49 -21.70
N VAL A 274 3.42 -0.48 -22.01
CA VAL A 274 4.82 -0.65 -22.42
C VAL A 274 5.59 -1.52 -21.41
N VAL A 275 6.18 -2.61 -21.92
CA VAL A 275 7.15 -3.45 -21.20
C VAL A 275 8.53 -2.89 -21.52
N THR A 276 9.19 -2.29 -20.53
CA THR A 276 10.53 -1.73 -20.71
C THR A 276 11.60 -2.82 -20.61
N PRO A 277 12.72 -2.69 -21.35
CA PRO A 277 13.84 -3.64 -21.27
C PRO A 277 14.54 -3.61 -19.90
N PHE A 278 14.46 -2.50 -19.16
CA PHE A 278 15.03 -2.34 -17.81
C PHE A 278 13.99 -2.49 -16.70
N GLY A 279 13.12 -3.50 -16.81
CA GLY A 279 12.02 -3.70 -15.86
C GLY A 279 12.45 -3.80 -14.39
N GLY A 280 13.67 -4.27 -14.10
CA GLY A 280 14.22 -4.30 -12.75
C GLY A 280 14.47 -2.90 -12.16
N ILE A 281 15.15 -2.03 -12.91
CA ILE A 281 15.46 -0.66 -12.46
C ILE A 281 14.19 0.20 -12.45
N GLU A 282 13.27 0.02 -13.41
CA GLU A 282 11.98 0.72 -13.39
C GLU A 282 11.17 0.37 -12.13
N ARG A 283 11.21 -0.89 -11.66
CA ARG A 283 10.57 -1.29 -10.40
C ARG A 283 11.18 -0.55 -9.20
N ILE A 284 12.50 -0.40 -9.15
CA ILE A 284 13.18 0.36 -8.08
C ILE A 284 12.78 1.83 -8.14
N ILE A 285 12.78 2.44 -9.32
CA ILE A 285 12.31 3.83 -9.51
C ILE A 285 10.87 4.00 -9.02
N ASN A 286 9.99 3.07 -9.38
CA ASN A 286 8.59 3.11 -8.95
C ASN A 286 8.45 2.91 -7.44
N ALA A 287 9.28 2.06 -6.82
CA ALA A 287 9.32 1.90 -5.37
C ALA A 287 9.79 3.18 -4.66
N LEU A 288 10.82 3.86 -5.17
CA LEU A 288 11.28 5.14 -4.63
C LEU A 288 10.22 6.24 -4.78
N ARG A 289 9.53 6.30 -5.92
CA ARG A 289 8.40 7.21 -6.12
C ARG A 289 7.24 6.91 -5.17
N PHE A 290 6.93 5.62 -4.97
CA PHE A 290 5.95 5.19 -3.98
C PHE A 290 6.35 5.66 -2.57
N MET A 291 7.62 5.51 -2.18
CA MET A 291 8.12 5.99 -0.88
C MET A 291 8.02 7.51 -0.74
N SER A 292 8.41 8.25 -1.77
CA SER A 292 8.27 9.72 -1.81
C SER A 292 6.81 10.14 -1.58
N TRP A 293 5.87 9.51 -2.29
CA TRP A 293 4.44 9.76 -2.13
C TRP A 293 3.90 9.30 -0.77
N LEU A 294 4.37 8.17 -0.26
CA LEU A 294 3.99 7.66 1.05
C LEU A 294 4.29 8.70 2.11
N PHE A 295 5.54 9.15 2.23
CA PHE A 295 5.90 10.19 3.18
C PHE A 295 5.18 11.51 2.92
N GLY A 296 4.96 11.90 1.66
CA GLY A 296 4.23 13.12 1.34
C GLY A 296 2.78 13.12 1.81
N VAL A 297 2.00 12.11 1.44
CA VAL A 297 0.58 12.03 1.80
C VAL A 297 0.41 11.71 3.29
N THR A 298 1.21 10.78 3.83
CA THR A 298 1.12 10.46 5.26
C THR A 298 1.55 11.64 6.10
N GLY A 299 2.63 12.35 5.74
CA GLY A 299 3.13 13.53 6.44
C GLY A 299 2.10 14.65 6.59
N VAL A 300 1.26 14.88 5.58
CA VAL A 300 0.15 15.86 5.65
C VAL A 300 -0.87 15.47 6.73
N ILE A 301 -1.10 14.18 6.95
CA ILE A 301 -2.09 13.67 7.91
C ILE A 301 -1.46 13.43 9.30
N THR A 302 -0.22 12.96 9.35
CA THR A 302 0.51 12.66 10.60
C THR A 302 1.03 13.91 11.28
N THR A 303 1.41 14.97 10.55
CA THR A 303 1.91 16.21 11.17
C THR A 303 0.88 16.86 12.11
N PRO A 304 -0.42 17.01 11.74
CA PRO A 304 -1.45 17.43 12.68
C PRO A 304 -1.58 16.50 13.89
N THR A 305 -1.45 15.19 13.68
CA THR A 305 -1.49 14.20 14.76
C THR A 305 -0.34 14.44 15.75
N ILE A 306 0.88 14.61 15.25
CA ILE A 306 2.09 14.90 16.03
C ILE A 306 1.94 16.22 16.79
N PHE A 307 1.41 17.27 16.14
CA PHE A 307 1.15 18.55 16.80
C PHE A 307 0.26 18.38 18.04
N ILE A 308 -0.86 17.66 17.89
CA ILE A 308 -1.80 17.43 18.99
C ILE A 308 -1.13 16.65 20.12
N ILE A 309 -0.31 15.64 19.82
CA ILE A 309 0.43 14.86 20.83
C ILE A 309 1.30 15.79 21.68
N PHE A 310 2.15 16.58 21.04
CA PHE A 310 3.09 17.44 21.76
C PHE A 310 2.42 18.65 22.40
N LEU A 311 1.30 19.14 21.85
CA LEU A 311 0.53 20.25 22.43
C LEU A 311 0.00 19.92 23.82
N MET A 312 -0.30 18.64 24.09
CA MET A 312 -0.73 18.18 25.42
C MET A 312 0.41 18.17 26.45
N GLN A 313 1.67 18.22 26.00
CA GLN A 313 2.84 18.24 26.86
C GLN A 313 3.35 19.66 27.06
N ASP A 314 3.68 20.34 25.97
CA ASP A 314 4.23 21.70 25.97
C ASP A 314 4.00 22.38 24.61
N VAL A 315 3.48 23.62 24.64
CA VAL A 315 3.16 24.39 23.44
C VAL A 315 4.41 24.65 22.57
N PHE A 316 5.54 24.98 23.19
CA PHE A 316 6.79 25.25 22.49
C PHE A 316 7.35 23.97 21.84
N LEU A 317 7.30 22.84 22.55
CA LEU A 317 7.68 21.54 22.00
C LEU A 317 6.77 21.12 20.83
N ALA A 318 5.49 21.47 20.88
CA ALA A 318 4.55 21.22 19.78
C ALA A 318 4.91 21.99 18.51
N PHE A 319 5.27 23.27 18.62
CA PHE A 319 5.71 24.05 17.45
C PHE A 319 7.02 23.52 16.88
N ILE A 320 7.99 23.22 17.74
CA ILE A 320 9.28 22.66 17.31
C ILE A 320 9.07 21.31 16.61
N SER A 321 8.31 20.40 17.21
CA SER A 321 8.09 19.06 16.64
C SER A 321 7.36 19.11 15.30
N VAL A 322 6.43 20.04 15.09
CA VAL A 322 5.79 20.26 13.79
C VAL A 322 6.78 20.73 12.74
N VAL A 323 7.62 21.72 13.05
CA VAL A 323 8.63 22.21 12.12
C VAL A 323 9.59 21.08 11.72
N PHE A 324 10.06 20.30 12.69
CA PHE A 324 10.89 19.13 12.42
C PHE A 324 10.16 18.04 11.62
N SER A 325 8.90 17.76 11.94
CA SER A 325 8.08 16.79 11.20
C SER A 325 7.93 17.19 9.73
N ILE A 326 7.61 18.46 9.46
CA ILE A 326 7.51 19.02 8.11
C ILE A 326 8.86 18.93 7.39
N LEU A 327 9.94 19.32 8.06
CA LEU A 327 11.29 19.29 7.48
C LEU A 327 11.71 17.87 7.13
N ILE A 328 11.57 16.92 8.05
CA ILE A 328 11.91 15.51 7.83
C ILE A 328 11.06 14.92 6.71
N THR A 329 9.75 15.17 6.74
CA THR A 329 8.84 14.74 5.68
C THR A 329 9.30 15.27 4.32
N TYR A 330 9.61 16.57 4.23
CA TYR A 330 10.09 17.19 3.01
C TYR A 330 11.42 16.60 2.54
N LEU A 331 12.38 16.42 3.45
CA LEU A 331 13.68 15.79 3.14
C LEU A 331 13.51 14.36 2.63
N MET A 332 12.60 13.57 3.19
CA MET A 332 12.30 12.22 2.72
C MET A 332 11.65 12.23 1.33
N ILE A 333 10.68 13.11 1.08
CA ILE A 333 10.06 13.29 -0.25
C ILE A 333 11.14 13.62 -1.28
N VAL A 334 11.97 14.62 -1.01
CA VAL A 334 13.02 15.10 -1.92
C VAL A 334 14.09 14.04 -2.10
N GLY A 335 14.54 13.38 -1.03
CA GLY A 335 15.57 12.35 -1.09
C GLY A 335 15.16 11.16 -1.96
N PHE A 336 13.97 10.60 -1.74
CA PHE A 336 13.48 9.49 -2.57
C PHE A 336 13.21 9.92 -4.02
N ARG A 337 12.70 11.13 -4.24
CA ARG A 337 12.43 11.64 -5.58
C ARG A 337 13.73 11.90 -6.35
N PHE A 338 14.72 12.49 -5.69
CA PHE A 338 16.06 12.70 -6.23
C PHE A 338 16.70 11.36 -6.66
N LEU A 339 16.67 10.34 -5.78
CA LEU A 339 17.17 9.00 -6.12
C LEU A 339 16.43 8.38 -7.32
N ALA A 340 15.09 8.53 -7.38
CA ALA A 340 14.29 8.04 -8.48
C ALA A 340 14.63 8.72 -9.82
N ASP A 341 14.82 10.05 -9.79
CA ASP A 341 15.14 10.85 -10.97
C ASP A 341 16.58 10.61 -11.44
N MET A 342 17.53 10.46 -10.51
CA MET A 342 18.91 10.04 -10.80
C MET A 342 18.95 8.71 -11.54
N LEU A 343 18.28 7.68 -11.02
CA LEU A 343 18.19 6.38 -11.68
C LEU A 343 17.48 6.47 -13.04
N SER A 344 16.44 7.29 -13.15
CA SER A 344 15.73 7.51 -14.41
C SER A 344 16.64 8.13 -15.48
N CYS A 345 17.48 9.10 -15.11
CA CYS A 345 18.46 9.71 -16.01
C CYS A 345 19.52 8.70 -16.46
N LEU A 346 20.03 7.87 -15.55
CA LEU A 346 21.00 6.82 -15.88
C LEU A 346 20.46 5.81 -16.91
N ILE A 347 19.18 5.45 -16.81
CA ILE A 347 18.53 4.56 -17.81
C ILE A 347 18.41 5.27 -19.17
N LYS A 348 18.01 6.54 -19.19
CA LYS A 348 17.88 7.30 -20.44
C LYS A 348 19.21 7.40 -21.19
N LEU A 349 20.31 7.56 -20.45
CA LEU A 349 21.66 7.61 -21.01
C LEU A 349 22.14 6.24 -21.54
N SER A 350 21.71 5.13 -20.94
CA SER A 350 22.10 3.78 -21.37
C SER A 350 21.27 3.22 -22.52
N THR A 351 20.12 3.82 -22.82
CA THR A 351 19.38 3.61 -24.07
C THR A 351 19.84 4.60 -25.14
N PRO A 352 20.72 4.22 -26.08
CA PRO A 352 20.89 5.02 -27.29
C PRO A 352 19.54 5.07 -28.02
N GLU A 353 19.14 6.25 -28.51
CA GLU A 353 17.95 6.42 -29.34
C GLU A 353 18.02 5.44 -30.54
N ARG A 354 17.33 4.30 -30.46
CA ARG A 354 17.04 3.51 -31.65
C ARG A 354 16.00 4.28 -32.46
N GLY A 355 16.47 5.09 -33.41
CA GLY A 355 15.67 5.49 -34.57
C GLY A 355 15.40 7.00 -34.72
N LYS A 356 16.45 7.78 -35.00
CA LYS A 356 16.38 8.90 -35.97
C LYS A 356 17.31 8.59 -37.15
N THR A 357 17.09 7.47 -37.82
CA THR A 357 17.65 7.20 -39.16
C THR A 357 16.57 6.47 -39.95
N GLY A 358 15.75 7.23 -40.66
CA GLY A 358 14.63 6.72 -41.44
C GLY A 358 13.71 7.83 -41.96
N ALA A 359 14.30 8.89 -42.53
CA ALA A 359 13.63 9.84 -43.43
C ALA A 359 14.70 10.71 -44.09
N ALA A 360 15.29 10.17 -45.17
CA ALA A 360 15.81 10.93 -46.30
C ALA A 360 15.45 10.12 -47.55
#